data_AF-A0A0G0LI38-F1
#
_entry.id   AF-A0A0G0LI38-F1
#
_cell.length_a   1.000
_cell.length_b   1.000
_cell.length_c   1.000
_cell.angle_alpha   90.00
_cell.angle_beta   90.00
_cell.angle_gamma   90.00
#
_symmetry.space_group_name_H-M   'P 1'
#
loop_
_entity.id
_entity.type
_entity.pdbx_description
1 polymer ?
#
loop_
_entity_poly.entity_id
_entity_poly.type
_entity_poly.pdbx_seq_one_letter_code
_entity_poly.pdbx_strand_id
1 'polypeptide(L)'
;MSDLNNIENLPKPKTETEKSSIEKRNLIQKDLIKDFCKNSEIKNIEERTKRAFDWILKYADNFDQLDEPLIDEYYRLATSGTEEDNVRKAELLSQIQTSLVELDNKNG
;
A
#
# COMPACT_ATOMS: atom_id res chain seq x y z
N MET A 1 15.75 25.86 -23.85
CA MET A 1 15.00 25.90 -22.58
C MET A 1 14.11 24.68 -22.59
N SER A 2 14.44 23.67 -21.80
CA SER A 2 13.74 22.39 -21.82
C SER A 2 12.45 22.51 -21.00
N ASP A 3 11.32 22.19 -21.62
CA ASP A 3 9.99 22.29 -21.05
C ASP A 3 9.84 21.44 -19.78
N LEU A 4 9.78 22.11 -18.63
CA LEU A 4 9.45 21.55 -17.32
C LEU A 4 7.94 21.27 -17.12
N ASN A 5 7.15 21.28 -18.19
CA ASN A 5 5.68 21.24 -18.11
C ASN A 5 5.05 19.83 -18.11
N ASN A 6 5.84 18.75 -18.04
CA ASN A 6 5.29 17.41 -18.23
C ASN A 6 4.88 16.67 -16.95
N ILE A 7 4.77 17.36 -15.81
CA ILE A 7 4.34 16.77 -14.53
C ILE A 7 2.84 17.00 -14.25
N GLU A 8 2.13 17.77 -15.09
CA GLU A 8 0.69 18.07 -14.91
C GLU A 8 -0.26 17.00 -15.50
N ASN A 9 0.25 15.94 -16.14
CA ASN A 9 -0.57 14.92 -16.80
C ASN A 9 -0.81 13.65 -15.97
N LEU A 10 -0.84 13.76 -14.64
CA LEU A 10 -1.49 12.72 -13.83
C LEU A 10 -2.99 13.03 -13.78
N PRO A 11 -3.87 12.16 -14.31
CA PRO A 11 -5.30 12.40 -14.29
C PRO A 11 -5.76 12.59 -12.84
N LYS A 12 -6.28 13.79 -12.53
CA LYS A 12 -7.01 14.01 -11.27
C LYS A 12 -8.17 13.01 -11.23
N PRO A 13 -8.42 12.35 -10.08
CA PRO A 13 -9.50 11.35 -9.97
C PRO A 13 -10.82 12.00 -10.36
N LYS A 14 -11.47 11.42 -11.37
CA LYS A 14 -12.64 11.97 -12.06
C LYS A 14 -13.95 11.55 -11.39
N THR A 15 -13.92 10.57 -10.47
CA THR A 15 -15.10 10.00 -9.80
C THR A 15 -14.85 9.76 -8.30
N GLU A 16 -15.92 9.68 -7.49
CA GLU A 16 -15.84 9.34 -6.05
C GLU A 16 -15.25 7.95 -5.80
N THR A 17 -15.52 7.01 -6.72
CA THR A 17 -14.99 5.64 -6.69
C THR A 17 -13.46 5.63 -6.85
N GLU A 18 -12.91 6.39 -7.80
CA GLU A 18 -11.44 6.49 -7.98
C GLU A 18 -10.75 7.13 -6.77
N LYS A 19 -11.38 8.12 -6.14
CA LYS A 19 -10.85 8.71 -4.89
C LYS A 19 -10.79 7.67 -3.78
N SER A 20 -11.87 6.90 -3.60
CA SER A 20 -11.92 5.84 -2.59
C SER A 20 -10.86 4.76 -2.81
N SER A 21 -10.63 4.33 -4.06
CA SER A 21 -9.57 3.35 -4.37
C SER A 21 -8.17 3.88 -4.07
N ILE A 22 -7.89 5.16 -4.37
CA ILE A 22 -6.60 5.79 -4.06
C ILE A 22 -6.42 5.91 -2.53
N GLU A 23 -7.46 6.28 -1.79
CA GLU A 23 -7.41 6.37 -0.32
C GLU A 23 -7.11 5.01 0.32
N LYS A 24 -7.83 3.96 -0.11
CA LYS A 24 -7.60 2.57 0.33
C LYS A 24 -6.15 2.13 0.07
N ARG A 25 -5.66 2.34 -1.16
CA ARG A 25 -4.28 2.03 -1.56
C ARG A 25 -3.25 2.75 -0.70
N ASN A 26 -3.40 4.07 -0.52
CA ASN A 26 -2.47 4.88 0.24
C ASN A 26 -2.40 4.45 1.71
N LEU A 27 -3.55 4.10 2.31
CA LEU A 27 -3.61 3.64 3.68
C LEU A 27 -2.86 2.31 3.87
N ILE A 28 -3.08 1.35 2.97
CA ILE A 28 -2.40 0.06 2.99
C ILE A 28 -0.90 0.23 2.79
N GLN A 29 -0.47 1.00 1.79
CA GLN A 29 0.95 1.25 1.53
C GLN A 29 1.65 1.86 2.76
N LYS A 30 1.01 2.83 3.41
CA LYS A 30 1.52 3.46 4.63
C LYS A 30 1.69 2.44 5.76
N ASP A 31 0.73 1.56 5.98
CA ASP A 31 0.79 0.59 7.06
C ASP A 31 1.75 -0.57 6.75
N LEU A 32 1.92 -0.97 5.49
CA LEU A 32 2.97 -1.89 5.05
C LEU A 32 4.38 -1.31 5.28
N ILE A 33 4.59 -0.02 4.97
CA ILE A 33 5.87 0.67 5.27
C ILE A 33 6.15 0.68 6.77
N LYS A 34 5.13 0.97 7.60
CA LYS A 34 5.29 0.95 9.06
C LYS A 34 5.64 -0.44 9.56
N ASP A 35 4.96 -1.47 9.07
CA ASP A 35 5.22 -2.85 9.46
C ASP A 35 6.64 -3.28 9.07
N PHE A 36 7.06 -2.99 7.83
CA PHE A 36 8.44 -3.20 7.39
C PHE A 36 9.44 -2.49 8.31
N CYS A 37 9.20 -1.20 8.62
CA CYS A 37 10.10 -0.43 9.47
C CYS A 37 10.18 -0.97 10.90
N LYS A 38 9.08 -1.51 11.43
CA LYS A 38 9.01 -2.10 12.78
C LYS A 38 9.77 -3.41 12.87
N ASN A 39 9.70 -4.23 11.83
CA ASN A 39 10.28 -5.57 11.80
C ASN A 39 11.70 -5.61 11.20
N SER A 40 12.19 -4.49 10.66
CA SER A 40 13.51 -4.41 10.05
C SER A 40 14.64 -4.25 11.08
N GLU A 41 15.67 -5.09 10.97
CA GLU A 41 16.92 -4.96 11.74
C GLU A 41 17.83 -3.81 11.26
N ILE A 42 17.43 -3.09 10.20
CA ILE A 42 18.21 -1.99 9.62
C ILE A 42 18.20 -0.81 10.60
N LYS A 43 19.36 -0.55 11.21
CA LYS A 43 19.56 0.53 12.19
C LYS A 43 19.55 1.91 11.55
N ASN A 44 20.07 2.04 10.33
CA ASN A 44 20.10 3.30 9.62
C ASN A 44 18.69 3.65 9.13
N ILE A 45 18.17 4.80 9.58
CA ILE A 45 16.79 5.23 9.28
C ILE A 45 16.62 5.49 7.79
N GLU A 46 17.57 6.17 7.14
CA GLU A 46 17.50 6.49 5.71
C GLU A 46 17.51 5.23 4.86
N GLU A 47 18.39 4.28 5.19
CA GLU A 47 18.45 2.99 4.50
C GLU A 47 17.16 2.20 4.69
N ARG A 48 16.64 2.11 5.92
CA ARG A 48 15.40 1.40 6.22
C ARG A 48 14.22 1.99 5.47
N THR A 49 14.11 3.32 5.46
CA THR A 49 13.08 4.05 4.71
C THR A 49 13.21 3.81 3.22
N LYS A 50 14.42 3.88 2.65
CA LYS A 50 14.66 3.60 1.24
C LYS A 50 14.23 2.18 0.86
N ARG A 51 14.61 1.18 1.65
CA ARG A 51 14.22 -0.23 1.42
C ARG A 51 12.70 -0.43 1.50
N ALA A 52 12.03 0.24 2.42
CA ALA A 52 10.58 0.19 2.53
C ALA A 52 9.90 0.77 1.27
N PHE A 53 10.40 1.92 0.78
CA PHE A 53 9.91 2.51 -0.47
C PHE A 53 10.20 1.65 -1.69
N ASP A 54 11.41 1.11 -1.82
CA ASP A 54 11.78 0.22 -2.92
C ASP A 54 10.87 -1.02 -2.96
N TRP A 55 10.54 -1.57 -1.78
CA TRP A 55 9.60 -2.69 -1.65
C TRP A 55 8.19 -2.28 -2.14
N ILE A 56 7.66 -1.13 -1.70
CA ILE A 56 6.33 -0.66 -2.14
C ILE A 56 6.29 -0.39 -3.63
N LEU A 57 7.33 0.23 -4.19
CA LEU A 57 7.42 0.50 -5.62
C LEU A 57 7.45 -0.78 -6.45
N LYS A 58 8.13 -1.83 -5.96
CA LYS A 58 8.15 -3.14 -6.61
C LYS A 58 6.74 -3.71 -6.81
N TYR A 59 5.87 -3.58 -5.80
CA TYR A 59 4.52 -4.17 -5.84
C TYR A 59 3.44 -3.17 -6.27
N ALA A 60 3.80 -1.94 -6.66
CA ALA A 60 2.85 -0.86 -6.94
C ALA A 60 1.80 -1.23 -8.00
N ASP A 61 2.23 -1.91 -9.06
CA ASP A 61 1.37 -2.33 -10.18
C ASP A 61 0.45 -3.53 -9.83
N ASN A 62 0.73 -4.22 -8.71
CA ASN A 62 -0.07 -5.36 -8.25
C ASN A 62 -1.21 -4.92 -7.31
N PHE A 63 -1.22 -3.69 -6.81
CA PHE A 63 -2.27 -3.21 -5.89
C PHE A 63 -3.65 -3.22 -6.54
N ASP A 64 -3.75 -2.94 -7.83
CA ASP A 64 -5.02 -2.95 -8.56
C ASP A 64 -5.56 -4.35 -8.87
N GLN A 65 -4.75 -5.38 -8.57
CA GLN A 65 -5.09 -6.79 -8.75
C GLN A 65 -5.40 -7.49 -7.42
N LEU A 66 -5.34 -6.76 -6.30
CA LEU A 66 -5.72 -7.28 -4.99
C LEU A 66 -7.23 -7.53 -4.93
N ASP A 67 -7.61 -8.54 -4.14
CA ASP A 67 -9.01 -8.89 -3.94
C ASP A 67 -9.76 -7.76 -3.21
N GLU A 68 -10.79 -7.19 -3.84
CA GLU A 68 -11.50 -6.01 -3.34
C GLU A 68 -12.12 -6.24 -1.94
N PRO A 69 -12.78 -7.37 -1.63
CA PRO A 69 -13.20 -7.73 -0.27
C PRO A 69 -12.10 -7.65 0.79
N LEU A 70 -10.87 -8.08 0.46
CA LEU A 70 -9.73 -8.04 1.38
C LEU A 70 -9.33 -6.59 1.69
N ILE A 71 -9.29 -5.75 0.66
CA ILE A 71 -8.97 -4.33 0.76
C ILE A 71 -10.05 -3.58 1.55
N ASP A 72 -11.32 -3.90 1.29
CA ASP A 72 -12.46 -3.24 1.91
C ASP A 72 -12.59 -3.61 3.39
N GLU A 73 -12.39 -4.88 3.75
CA GLU A 73 -12.38 -5.31 5.14
C GLU A 73 -11.23 -4.62 5.89
N TYR A 74 -10.03 -4.61 5.31
CA TYR A 74 -8.88 -3.93 5.92
C TYR A 74 -9.15 -2.44 6.12
N TYR A 75 -9.65 -1.77 5.08
CA TYR A 75 -9.94 -0.34 5.13
C TYR A 75 -10.96 -0.01 6.21
N ARG A 76 -12.07 -0.77 6.28
CA ARG A 76 -13.10 -0.61 7.31
C ARG A 76 -12.51 -0.71 8.72
N LEU A 77 -11.65 -1.69 8.97
CA LEU A 77 -11.01 -1.86 10.27
C LEU A 77 -9.99 -0.75 10.56
N ALA A 78 -9.26 -0.28 9.54
CA ALA A 78 -8.26 0.76 9.72
C ALA A 78 -8.87 2.16 9.96
N THR A 79 -10.08 2.43 9.48
CA THR A 79 -10.76 3.72 9.66
C THR A 79 -11.78 3.74 10.79
N SER A 80 -12.35 2.59 11.14
CA SER A 80 -13.51 2.50 12.02
C SER A 80 -13.47 1.32 12.99
N GLY A 81 -12.38 0.55 12.98
CA GLY A 81 -12.17 -0.55 13.92
C GLY A 81 -11.86 -0.07 15.33
N THR A 82 -12.06 -0.97 16.28
CA THR A 82 -11.70 -0.78 17.69
C THR A 82 -10.31 -1.36 17.98
N GLU A 83 -9.82 -1.21 19.21
CA GLU A 83 -8.56 -1.82 19.62
C GLU A 83 -8.60 -3.35 19.57
N GLU A 84 -9.79 -3.96 19.73
CA GLU A 84 -10.01 -5.40 19.61
C GLU A 84 -9.81 -5.90 18.16
N ASP A 85 -10.05 -5.02 17.18
CA ASP A 85 -9.88 -5.34 15.76
C ASP A 85 -8.41 -5.34 15.31
N ASN A 86 -7.46 -4.92 16.16
CA ASN A 86 -6.04 -4.81 15.78
C ASN A 86 -5.44 -6.14 15.36
N VAL A 87 -5.84 -7.26 15.99
CA VAL A 87 -5.37 -8.59 15.60
C VAL A 87 -5.83 -8.92 14.18
N ARG A 88 -7.12 -8.74 13.90
CA ARG A 88 -7.69 -8.97 12.57
C ARG A 88 -7.08 -8.04 11.53
N LYS A 89 -6.86 -6.77 11.87
CA LYS A 89 -6.20 -5.80 10.99
C LYS A 89 -4.78 -6.26 10.63
N ALA A 90 -4.02 -6.78 11.59
CA ALA A 90 -2.68 -7.31 11.34
C ALA A 90 -2.71 -8.57 10.46
N GLU A 91 -3.67 -9.48 10.67
CA GLU A 91 -3.89 -10.64 9.81
C GLU A 91 -4.19 -10.23 8.36
N LEU A 92 -5.09 -9.28 8.16
CA LEU A 92 -5.45 -8.76 6.84
C LEU A 92 -4.25 -8.10 6.16
N LEU A 93 -3.45 -7.33 6.89
CA LEU A 93 -2.23 -6.71 6.35
C LEU A 93 -1.21 -7.78 5.89
N SER A 94 -1.08 -8.86 6.65
CA SER A 94 -0.23 -10.01 6.29
C SER A 94 -0.75 -10.75 5.05
N GLN A 95 -2.07 -10.92 4.93
CA GLN A 95 -2.70 -11.49 3.74
C GLN A 95 -2.47 -10.60 2.51
N ILE A 96 -2.66 -9.29 2.63
CA ILE A 96 -2.37 -8.32 1.56
C ILE A 96 -0.91 -8.43 1.11
N GLN A 97 0.04 -8.46 2.05
CA GLN A 97 1.45 -8.61 1.73
C GLN A 97 1.74 -9.91 0.99
N THR A 98 1.12 -11.02 1.40
CA THR A 98 1.25 -12.32 0.75
C THR A 98 0.69 -12.28 -0.68
N SER A 99 -0.51 -11.74 -0.86
CA SER A 99 -1.14 -11.58 -2.18
C SER A 99 -0.30 -10.73 -3.13
N LEU A 100 0.31 -9.63 -2.66
CA LEU A 100 1.20 -8.80 -3.47
C LEU A 100 2.42 -9.57 -3.98
N VAL A 101 3.01 -10.43 -3.13
CA VAL A 101 4.15 -11.29 -3.50
C VAL A 101 3.72 -12.38 -4.47
N GLU A 102 2.55 -13.00 -4.26
CA GLU A 102 2.02 -13.98 -5.19
C GLU A 102 1.71 -13.39 -6.57
N LEU A 103 1.16 -12.17 -6.62
CA LEU A 103 0.91 -11.44 -7.87
C LEU A 103 2.21 -11.09 -8.57
N ASP A 104 3.25 -10.66 -7.84
CA ASP A 104 4.58 -10.40 -8.38
C ASP A 104 5.19 -11.65 -9.01
N ASN A 105 5.09 -12.81 -8.33
CA ASN A 105 5.56 -14.09 -8.87
C ASN A 105 4.74 -14.61 -10.06
N LYS A 106 3.51 -14.14 -10.25
CA LYS A 106 2.66 -14.50 -11.40
C LYS A 106 2.89 -13.56 -12.59
N ASN A 107 3.14 -12.29 -12.30
CA ASN A 107 3.33 -11.23 -13.29
C ASN A 107 4.80 -11.09 -13.72
N GLY A 108 5.73 -11.72 -12.98
CA GLY A 108 7.18 -11.72 -13.19
C GLY A 108 7.77 -13.10 -13.47
#